data_AF-A0A3B4GDQ3-F1
#
_entry.id   AF-A0A3B4GDQ3-F1
#
_cell.length_a   1.000
_cell.length_b   1.000
_cell.length_c   1.000
_cell.angle_alpha   90.00
_cell.angle_beta   90.00
_cell.angle_gamma   90.00
#
_symmetry.space_group_name_H-M   'P 1'
#
loop_
_entity.id
_entity.type
_entity.pdbx_description
1 polymer ?
#
loop_
_entity_poly.entity_id
_entity_poly.type
_entity_poly.pdbx_seq_one_letter_code
_entity_poly.pdbx_strand_id
1 'polypeptide(L)'
;MGSVRWAFRCGSWTPGRSDWLFAARCIQREEKDRIGQFVFAKDAKSAMAGRLLLRRLVCEKMGIPWSEIRLERSPRGKPYLATPGKVSSESDLAWSFTLSHQGDYAVLAAEQGRQVGVDIMKTAMPGCSSVLEFFRIMTRQFTAHEWSAIQSAGSEHQQLAAFYRHWALKESFIKAIGTGLGFNLQRVEFHLPSEPLTQDRVLHQTKMHLDEEEEEDWVFEESLLDADHHVAVALGPADNTCPAPRPPSLLPPTTFTVLSFRELIDSASPLTDEDPTYWDSFKMKAEAPQRQKDTHTST
;
A
#
# COMPACT_ATOMS: atom_id res chain seq x y z
N MET A 1 16.81 14.84 0.94
CA MET A 1 16.06 13.68 0.42
C MET A 1 14.62 13.81 0.89
N GLY A 2 13.67 13.82 -0.02
CA GLY A 2 12.25 13.85 0.32
C GLY A 2 11.70 12.46 0.65
N SER A 3 10.84 12.39 1.66
CA SER A 3 10.09 11.19 2.06
C SER A 3 8.61 11.52 2.20
N VAL A 4 7.74 10.58 1.82
CA VAL A 4 6.28 10.70 1.92
C VAL A 4 5.68 9.43 2.50
N ARG A 5 4.79 9.58 3.46
CA ARG A 5 3.92 8.54 4.03
C ARG A 5 2.50 9.09 4.13
N TRP A 6 1.64 8.71 3.19
CA TRP A 6 0.25 9.16 3.16
C TRP A 6 -0.71 7.99 3.26
N ALA A 7 -1.80 8.21 3.98
CA ALA A 7 -2.90 7.27 4.08
C ALA A 7 -4.21 8.00 3.77
N PHE A 8 -5.18 7.29 3.23
CA PHE A 8 -6.53 7.79 3.02
C PHE A 8 -7.53 6.72 3.45
N ARG A 9 -8.44 7.06 4.37
CA ARG A 9 -9.43 6.14 4.92
C ARG A 9 -10.62 5.97 3.97
N CYS A 10 -10.44 5.19 2.90
CA CYS A 10 -11.46 4.92 1.88
C CYS A 10 -12.68 4.14 2.41
N GLY A 11 -12.54 3.37 3.49
CA GLY A 11 -13.64 2.61 4.11
C GLY A 11 -14.75 3.52 4.64
N SER A 12 -14.39 4.59 5.34
CA SER A 12 -15.33 5.59 5.87
C SER A 12 -15.65 6.73 4.89
N TRP A 13 -15.07 6.72 3.69
CA TRP A 13 -15.37 7.73 2.68
C TRP A 13 -16.73 7.46 2.04
N THR A 14 -17.67 8.38 2.25
CA THR A 14 -19.02 8.37 1.66
C THR A 14 -19.17 9.57 0.72
N PRO A 15 -18.61 9.50 -0.51
CA PRO A 15 -18.65 10.64 -1.42
C PRO A 15 -20.07 10.98 -1.84
N GLY A 16 -20.38 12.28 -1.88
CA GLY A 16 -21.55 12.78 -2.58
C GLY A 16 -21.38 12.69 -4.10
N ARG A 17 -22.45 12.98 -4.84
CA ARG A 17 -22.43 13.00 -6.31
C ARG A 17 -21.34 13.92 -6.87
N SER A 18 -21.24 15.13 -6.33
CA SER A 18 -20.23 16.12 -6.74
C SER A 18 -18.80 15.61 -6.51
N ASP A 19 -18.53 15.02 -5.35
CA ASP A 19 -17.20 14.57 -4.96
C ASP A 19 -16.73 13.40 -5.83
N TRP A 20 -17.61 12.43 -6.06
CA TRP A 20 -17.30 11.27 -6.89
C TRP A 20 -17.05 11.66 -8.35
N LEU A 21 -17.91 12.51 -8.92
CA LEU A 21 -17.76 12.99 -10.30
C LEU A 21 -16.53 13.87 -10.45
N PHE A 22 -16.23 14.73 -9.47
CA PHE A 22 -15.01 15.53 -9.47
C PHE A 22 -13.76 14.65 -9.40
N ALA A 23 -13.71 13.68 -8.49
CA ALA A 23 -12.61 12.71 -8.38
C ALA A 23 -12.40 11.95 -9.70
N ALA A 24 -13.48 11.48 -10.33
CA ALA A 24 -13.44 10.77 -11.60
C ALA A 24 -12.90 11.63 -12.76
N ARG A 25 -13.16 12.94 -12.74
CA ARG A 25 -12.61 13.87 -13.71
C ARG A 25 -11.13 14.16 -13.48
N CYS A 26 -10.63 13.99 -12.26
CA CYS A 26 -9.24 14.30 -11.90
C CYS A 26 -8.26 13.15 -12.17
N ILE A 27 -8.69 12.04 -12.78
CA ILE A 27 -7.85 10.89 -13.12
C ILE A 27 -7.84 10.61 -14.63
N GLN A 28 -6.82 9.89 -15.10
CA GLN A 28 -6.70 9.49 -16.51
C GLN A 28 -7.89 8.61 -16.94
N ARG A 29 -8.31 8.74 -18.20
CA ARG A 29 -9.53 8.10 -18.76
C ARG A 29 -9.49 6.58 -18.59
N GLU A 30 -8.35 5.95 -18.90
CA GLU A 30 -8.14 4.51 -18.77
C GLU A 30 -8.31 4.00 -17.33
N GLU A 31 -8.00 4.84 -16.34
CA GLU A 31 -8.20 4.49 -14.92
C GLU A 31 -9.62 4.76 -14.47
N LYS A 32 -10.27 5.81 -14.98
CA LYS A 32 -11.71 6.04 -14.79
C LYS A 32 -12.51 4.84 -15.29
N ASP A 33 -12.19 4.37 -16.50
CA ASP A 33 -12.83 3.23 -17.14
C ASP A 33 -12.61 1.95 -16.31
N ARG A 34 -11.36 1.68 -15.90
CA ARG A 34 -11.02 0.56 -15.02
C ARG A 34 -11.77 0.61 -13.69
N ILE A 35 -11.85 1.77 -13.04
CA ILE A 35 -12.56 1.93 -11.76
C ILE A 35 -14.06 1.68 -11.94
N GLY A 36 -14.62 2.06 -13.09
CA GLY A 36 -16.02 1.79 -13.43
C GLY A 36 -16.37 0.29 -13.45
N GLN A 37 -15.40 -0.56 -13.78
CA GLN A 37 -15.58 -2.03 -13.87
C GLN A 37 -15.60 -2.74 -12.51
N PHE A 38 -15.24 -2.10 -11.40
CA PHE A 38 -15.30 -2.76 -10.09
C PHE A 38 -16.74 -3.13 -9.73
N VAL A 39 -16.94 -4.33 -9.20
CA VAL A 39 -18.27 -4.80 -8.80
C VAL A 39 -18.75 -4.10 -7.53
N PHE A 40 -17.85 -3.89 -6.56
CA PHE A 40 -18.18 -3.31 -5.26
C PHE A 40 -17.70 -1.87 -5.12
N ALA A 41 -18.47 -1.05 -4.40
CA ALA A 41 -18.14 0.35 -4.16
C ALA A 41 -16.84 0.52 -3.37
N LYS A 42 -16.55 -0.36 -2.39
CA LYS A 42 -15.30 -0.32 -1.62
C LYS A 42 -14.04 -0.41 -2.49
N ASP A 43 -14.08 -1.23 -3.54
CA ASP A 43 -12.94 -1.47 -4.42
C ASP A 43 -12.76 -0.26 -5.35
N ALA A 44 -13.87 0.28 -5.86
CA ALA A 44 -13.87 1.52 -6.63
C ALA A 44 -13.33 2.71 -5.81
N LYS A 45 -13.76 2.86 -4.55
CA LYS A 45 -13.26 3.89 -3.63
C LYS A 45 -11.76 3.75 -3.36
N SER A 46 -11.29 2.54 -3.08
CA SER A 46 -9.87 2.27 -2.80
C SER A 46 -8.99 2.55 -4.02
N ALA A 47 -9.43 2.12 -5.20
CA ALA A 47 -8.73 2.39 -6.44
C ALA A 47 -8.70 3.89 -6.80
N MET A 48 -9.83 4.60 -6.62
CA MET A 48 -9.91 6.05 -6.82
C MET A 48 -8.94 6.79 -5.88
N ALA A 49 -8.98 6.48 -4.58
CA ALA A 49 -8.07 7.06 -3.59
C ALA A 49 -6.60 6.83 -3.97
N GLY A 50 -6.26 5.62 -4.41
CA GLY A 50 -4.92 5.30 -4.89
C GLY A 50 -4.45 6.16 -6.06
N ARG A 51 -5.31 6.41 -7.05
CA ARG A 51 -4.97 7.26 -8.20
C ARG A 51 -4.81 8.72 -7.82
N LEU A 52 -5.67 9.23 -6.93
CA LEU A 52 -5.54 10.60 -6.44
C LEU A 52 -4.27 10.78 -5.60
N LEU A 53 -3.92 9.81 -4.74
CA LEU A 53 -2.67 9.83 -3.96
C LEU A 53 -1.44 9.91 -4.87
N LEU A 54 -1.40 9.09 -5.93
CA LEU A 54 -0.30 9.10 -6.90
C LEU A 54 -0.18 10.43 -7.64
N ARG A 55 -1.29 10.99 -8.11
CA ARG A 55 -1.26 12.30 -8.81
C ARG A 55 -0.87 13.43 -7.87
N ARG A 56 -1.38 13.42 -6.64
CA ARG A 56 -0.98 14.38 -5.61
C ARG A 56 0.52 14.32 -5.35
N LEU A 57 1.09 13.12 -5.21
CA LEU A 57 2.52 12.95 -4.98
C LEU A 57 3.33 13.61 -6.09
N VAL A 58 3.00 13.30 -7.34
CA VAL A 58 3.71 13.83 -8.51
C VAL A 58 3.54 15.35 -8.60
N CYS A 59 2.33 15.87 -8.35
CA CYS A 59 2.06 17.30 -8.38
C CYS A 59 2.84 18.06 -7.30
N GLU A 60 2.73 17.63 -6.05
CA GLU A 60 3.29 18.36 -4.90
C GLU A 60 4.80 18.15 -4.72
N LYS A 61 5.31 16.95 -5.03
CA LYS A 61 6.71 16.59 -4.76
C LYS A 61 7.62 16.63 -5.98
N MET A 62 7.06 16.50 -7.18
CA MET A 62 7.82 16.53 -8.44
C MET A 62 7.51 17.79 -9.26
N GLY A 63 6.59 18.64 -8.82
CA GLY A 63 6.27 19.93 -9.46
C GLY A 63 5.62 19.82 -10.84
N ILE A 64 5.14 18.63 -11.23
CA ILE A 64 4.48 18.42 -12.52
C ILE A 64 3.01 18.84 -12.39
N PRO A 65 2.51 19.78 -13.22
CA PRO A 65 1.11 20.21 -13.15
C PRO A 65 0.15 19.02 -13.24
N TRP A 66 -0.93 19.05 -12.45
CA TRP A 66 -1.88 17.94 -12.39
C TRP A 66 -2.41 17.51 -13.76
N SER A 67 -2.63 18.42 -14.70
CA SER A 67 -3.07 18.11 -16.07
C SER A 67 -2.04 17.39 -16.94
N GLU A 68 -0.75 17.52 -16.62
CA GLU A 68 0.37 16.98 -17.40
C GLU A 68 0.87 15.62 -16.89
N ILE A 69 0.44 15.21 -15.70
CA ILE A 69 0.86 13.93 -15.10
C ILE A 69 0.36 12.76 -15.96
N ARG A 70 1.31 11.99 -16.48
CA ARG A 70 1.08 10.74 -17.21
C ARG A 70 1.62 9.57 -16.40
N LEU A 71 0.70 8.80 -15.81
CA LEU A 71 1.04 7.56 -15.11
C LEU A 71 0.72 6.37 -16.03
N GLU A 72 1.69 5.51 -16.21
CA GLU A 72 1.57 4.26 -16.96
C GLU A 72 1.68 3.05 -16.01
N ARG A 73 1.53 1.84 -16.55
CA ARG A 73 1.68 0.60 -15.78
C ARG A 73 2.70 -0.30 -16.44
N SER A 74 3.60 -0.85 -15.63
CA SER A 74 4.52 -1.90 -16.08
C SER A 74 3.75 -3.14 -16.54
N PRO A 75 4.39 -4.09 -17.25
CA PRO A 75 3.76 -5.37 -17.61
C PRO A 75 3.20 -6.16 -16.41
N ARG A 76 3.73 -5.91 -15.20
CA ARG A 76 3.27 -6.49 -13.93
C ARG A 76 2.23 -5.64 -13.20
N GLY A 77 1.77 -4.55 -13.80
CA GLY A 77 0.70 -3.69 -13.28
C GLY A 77 1.14 -2.59 -12.30
N LYS A 78 2.42 -2.54 -11.90
CA LYS A 78 2.98 -1.47 -11.03
C LYS A 78 2.90 -0.12 -11.76
N PRO A 79 2.22 0.90 -11.18
CA PRO A 79 2.19 2.24 -11.75
C PRO A 79 3.58 2.89 -11.74
N TYR A 80 3.93 3.60 -12.80
CA TYR A 80 5.13 4.45 -12.86
C TYR A 80 4.81 5.78 -13.56
N LEU A 81 5.63 6.80 -13.29
CA LEU A 81 5.53 8.09 -13.96
C LEU A 81 6.21 7.99 -15.32
N ALA A 82 5.47 8.21 -16.40
CA ALA A 82 6.04 8.30 -17.73
C ALA A 82 6.83 9.61 -17.83
N THR A 83 8.13 9.52 -18.10
CA THR A 83 8.99 10.71 -18.22
C THR A 83 8.51 11.57 -19.39
N PRO A 84 8.05 12.81 -19.15
CA PRO A 84 7.91 13.77 -20.23
C PRO A 84 9.30 14.02 -20.79
N GLY A 85 9.46 14.14 -22.12
CA GLY A 85 10.76 14.28 -22.79
C GLY A 85 11.63 15.50 -22.44
N LYS A 86 11.40 16.15 -21.29
CA LYS A 86 12.18 17.24 -20.70
C LYS A 86 12.04 17.24 -19.16
N VAL A 87 12.85 16.44 -18.46
CA VAL A 87 13.31 16.79 -17.10
C VAL A 87 14.82 16.64 -17.08
N SER A 88 15.48 17.55 -17.78
CA SER A 88 16.91 17.80 -17.68
C SER A 88 17.13 18.71 -16.48
N SER A 89 17.40 18.11 -15.33
CA SER A 89 18.15 18.73 -14.25
C SER A 89 18.96 17.61 -13.59
N GLU A 90 20.26 17.58 -13.88
CA GLU A 90 21.25 16.57 -13.48
C GLU A 90 21.49 16.52 -11.95
N SER A 91 20.63 17.12 -11.12
CA SER A 91 20.86 17.35 -9.69
C SER A 91 19.81 16.77 -8.75
N ASP A 92 18.69 16.22 -9.23
CA ASP A 92 17.64 15.69 -8.36
C ASP A 92 17.58 14.16 -8.42
N LEU A 93 17.84 13.52 -7.28
CA LEU A 93 17.67 12.09 -7.08
C LEU A 93 16.25 11.65 -7.52
N ALA A 94 16.15 10.53 -8.22
CA ALA A 94 14.88 10.01 -8.72
C ALA A 94 13.93 9.61 -7.57
N TRP A 95 12.63 9.84 -7.76
CA TRP A 95 11.59 9.41 -6.83
C TRP A 95 11.13 7.99 -7.13
N SER A 96 11.15 7.14 -6.12
CA SER A 96 10.45 5.86 -6.10
C SER A 96 9.16 6.00 -5.31
N PHE A 97 8.10 5.33 -5.75
CA PHE A 97 6.83 5.29 -5.00
C PHE A 97 6.10 3.98 -5.17
N THR A 98 5.34 3.60 -4.15
CA THR A 98 4.44 2.45 -4.16
C THR A 98 3.15 2.78 -3.44
N LEU A 99 2.12 2.03 -3.78
CA LEU A 99 0.78 2.15 -3.21
C LEU A 99 0.31 0.76 -2.78
N SER A 100 -0.40 0.69 -1.66
CA SER A 100 -1.20 -0.47 -1.29
C SER A 100 -2.57 -0.04 -0.80
N HIS A 101 -3.55 -0.94 -0.85
CA HIS A 101 -4.86 -0.71 -0.25
C HIS A 101 -5.45 -2.02 0.24
N GLN A 102 -5.93 -2.03 1.48
CA GLN A 102 -6.66 -3.15 2.06
C GLN A 102 -7.47 -2.68 3.25
N GLY A 103 -8.59 -3.35 3.49
CA GLY A 103 -9.51 -2.97 4.54
C GLY A 103 -10.08 -1.59 4.25
N ASP A 104 -9.82 -0.66 5.16
CA ASP A 104 -10.42 0.67 5.15
C ASP A 104 -9.48 1.78 4.64
N TYR A 105 -8.26 1.44 4.20
CA TYR A 105 -7.28 2.42 3.77
C TYR A 105 -6.64 2.12 2.42
N ALA A 106 -6.28 3.21 1.73
CA ALA A 106 -5.24 3.24 0.72
C ALA A 106 -4.02 3.98 1.31
N VAL A 107 -2.82 3.43 1.12
CA VAL A 107 -1.56 3.99 1.60
C VAL A 107 -0.58 4.19 0.45
N LEU A 108 0.20 5.26 0.52
CA LEU A 108 1.26 5.60 -0.40
C LEU A 108 2.55 5.86 0.37
N ALA A 109 3.65 5.27 -0.09
CA ALA A 109 4.99 5.62 0.34
C ALA A 109 5.81 6.07 -0.87
N ALA A 110 6.60 7.13 -0.69
CA ALA A 110 7.54 7.60 -1.69
C ALA A 110 8.87 8.02 -1.05
N GLU A 111 9.96 7.81 -1.77
CA GLU A 111 11.31 8.13 -1.35
C GLU A 111 12.12 8.69 -2.51
N GLN A 112 12.98 9.64 -2.20
CA GLN A 112 13.93 10.20 -3.16
C GLN A 112 15.30 9.52 -3.01
N GLY A 113 15.79 8.87 -4.07
CA GLY A 113 17.10 8.23 -4.09
C GLY A 113 17.19 6.87 -3.40
N ARG A 114 16.05 6.22 -3.13
CA ARG A 114 15.97 4.84 -2.59
C ARG A 114 14.86 4.07 -3.27
N GLN A 115 14.96 2.74 -3.27
CA GLN A 115 13.79 1.90 -3.54
C GLN A 115 12.81 1.97 -2.36
N VAL A 116 11.52 1.94 -2.65
CA VAL A 116 10.47 1.92 -1.62
C VAL A 116 9.34 0.98 -2.01
N GLY A 117 8.85 0.22 -1.03
CA GLY A 117 7.68 -0.65 -1.14
C GLY A 117 6.79 -0.48 0.08
N VAL A 118 5.48 -0.33 -0.10
CA VAL A 118 4.52 -0.27 0.99
C VAL A 118 3.48 -1.36 0.85
N ASP A 119 3.13 -1.97 1.97
CA ASP A 119 1.96 -2.81 2.08
C ASP A 119 1.15 -2.54 3.34
N ILE A 120 -0.16 -2.76 3.25
CA ILE A 120 -1.10 -2.62 4.37
C ILE A 120 -1.95 -3.88 4.46
N MET A 121 -2.08 -4.42 5.67
CA MET A 121 -2.87 -5.59 5.98
C MET A 121 -3.87 -5.29 7.10
N LYS A 122 -5.14 -5.65 6.88
CA LYS A 122 -6.18 -5.61 7.92
C LYS A 122 -6.24 -6.95 8.62
N THR A 123 -6.08 -6.97 9.94
CA THR A 123 -6.31 -8.14 10.77
C THR A 123 -7.79 -8.48 10.76
N ALA A 124 -8.13 -9.61 10.16
CA ALA A 124 -9.51 -10.07 10.06
C ALA A 124 -9.57 -11.60 10.16
N MET A 125 -10.67 -12.09 10.74
CA MET A 125 -10.96 -13.52 10.73
C MET A 125 -11.05 -14.02 9.28
N PRO A 126 -10.36 -15.13 8.94
CA PRO A 126 -10.42 -15.71 7.61
C PRO A 126 -11.84 -16.18 7.30
N GLY A 127 -12.18 -16.25 6.01
CA GLY A 127 -13.47 -16.81 5.56
C GLY A 127 -13.55 -18.34 5.64
N CYS A 128 -12.55 -18.99 6.25
CA CYS A 128 -12.46 -20.43 6.44
C CYS A 128 -13.02 -20.84 7.81
N SER A 129 -13.19 -22.15 8.03
CA SER A 129 -13.75 -22.71 9.25
C SER A 129 -12.92 -22.47 10.52
N SER A 130 -11.61 -22.23 10.42
CA SER A 130 -10.74 -21.92 11.57
C SER A 130 -9.45 -21.20 11.17
N VAL A 131 -8.77 -20.59 12.14
CA VAL A 131 -7.44 -19.99 11.98
C VAL A 131 -6.38 -21.04 11.65
N LEU A 132 -6.48 -22.23 12.26
CA LEU A 132 -5.57 -23.33 11.99
C LEU A 132 -5.60 -23.77 10.51
N GLU A 133 -6.80 -23.90 9.94
CA GLU A 133 -6.96 -24.27 8.54
C GLU A 133 -6.42 -23.18 7.61
N PHE A 134 -6.65 -21.91 7.94
CA PHE A 134 -6.06 -20.79 7.22
C PHE A 134 -4.52 -20.83 7.23
N PHE A 135 -3.90 -21.08 8.39
CA PHE A 135 -2.45 -21.23 8.49
C PHE A 135 -1.90 -22.43 7.73
N ARG A 136 -2.63 -23.54 7.69
CA ARG A 136 -2.28 -24.73 6.89
C ARG A 136 -2.22 -24.40 5.39
N ILE A 137 -3.16 -23.60 4.89
CA ILE A 137 -3.18 -23.16 3.48
C ILE A 137 -1.99 -22.22 3.18
N MET A 138 -1.67 -21.33 4.13
CA MET A 138 -0.63 -20.32 3.97
C MET A 138 0.78 -20.82 4.35
N THR A 139 0.94 -22.09 4.74
CA THR A 139 2.21 -22.60 5.29
C THR A 139 3.42 -22.33 4.40
N ARG A 140 3.26 -22.42 3.07
CA ARG A 140 4.35 -22.19 2.10
C ARG A 140 4.79 -20.74 1.95
N GLN A 141 4.14 -19.80 2.63
CA GLN A 141 4.42 -18.37 2.49
C GLN A 141 5.39 -17.83 3.55
N PHE A 142 5.65 -18.59 4.62
CA PHE A 142 6.52 -18.20 5.73
C PHE A 142 7.51 -19.29 6.10
N THR A 143 8.68 -18.91 6.60
CA THR A 143 9.70 -19.85 7.05
C THR A 143 9.30 -20.52 8.38
N ALA A 144 10.08 -21.52 8.81
CA ALA A 144 9.86 -22.16 10.11
C ALA A 144 10.02 -21.19 11.29
N HIS A 145 10.96 -20.24 11.20
CA HIS A 145 11.17 -19.20 12.21
C HIS A 145 9.93 -18.30 12.34
N GLU A 146 9.46 -17.76 11.21
CA GLU A 146 8.29 -16.88 11.17
C GLU A 146 7.03 -17.61 11.66
N TRP A 147 6.83 -18.87 11.27
CA TRP A 147 5.71 -19.68 11.80
C TRP A 147 5.79 -19.89 13.30
N SER A 148 6.98 -20.13 13.84
CA SER A 148 7.18 -20.25 15.29
C SER A 148 6.79 -18.96 16.02
N ALA A 149 7.18 -17.80 15.49
CA ALA A 149 6.78 -16.50 16.03
C ALA A 149 5.27 -16.26 15.92
N ILE A 150 4.66 -16.57 14.77
CA ILE A 150 3.22 -16.40 14.52
C ILE A 150 2.40 -17.27 15.49
N GLN A 151 2.74 -18.54 15.63
CA GLN A 151 1.98 -19.50 16.44
C GLN A 151 2.17 -19.30 17.94
N SER A 152 3.25 -18.65 18.37
CA SER A 152 3.53 -18.35 19.79
C SER A 152 2.92 -17.03 20.29
N ALA A 153 2.29 -16.24 19.42
CA ALA A 153 1.76 -14.91 19.73
C ALA A 153 0.59 -14.87 20.74
N GLY A 154 0.11 -16.03 21.20
CA GLY A 154 -0.94 -16.15 22.23
C GLY A 154 -2.29 -16.53 21.64
N SER A 155 -3.31 -15.68 21.82
CA SER A 155 -4.68 -15.90 21.32
C SER A 155 -4.74 -15.97 19.79
N GLU A 156 -5.79 -16.58 19.23
CA GLU A 156 -5.98 -16.67 17.77
C GLU A 156 -5.93 -15.29 17.07
N HIS A 157 -6.49 -14.26 17.70
CA HIS A 157 -6.43 -12.90 17.17
C HIS A 157 -5.00 -12.35 17.14
N GLN A 158 -4.21 -12.60 18.19
CA GLN A 158 -2.79 -12.19 18.21
C GLN A 158 -1.95 -12.97 17.20
N GLN A 159 -2.25 -14.26 17.00
CA GLN A 159 -1.61 -15.07 15.94
C GLN A 159 -1.96 -14.53 14.56
N LEU A 160 -3.22 -14.16 14.31
CA LEU A 160 -3.62 -13.50 13.06
C LEU A 160 -2.92 -12.15 12.88
N ALA A 161 -2.84 -11.33 13.91
CA ALA A 161 -2.12 -10.05 13.85
C ALA A 161 -0.63 -10.26 13.52
N ALA A 162 0.02 -11.25 14.15
CA ALA A 162 1.41 -11.61 13.84
C ALA A 162 1.56 -12.12 12.40
N PHE A 163 0.61 -12.91 11.91
CA PHE A 163 0.56 -13.37 10.52
C PHE A 163 0.48 -12.19 9.53
N TYR A 164 -0.49 -11.29 9.72
CA TYR A 164 -0.69 -10.16 8.82
C TYR A 164 0.46 -9.15 8.88
N ARG A 165 1.11 -9.01 10.04
CA ARG A 165 2.35 -8.23 10.19
C ARG A 165 3.48 -8.79 9.32
N HIS A 166 3.78 -10.09 9.41
CA HIS A 166 4.81 -10.71 8.56
C HIS A 166 4.42 -10.67 7.07
N TRP A 167 3.14 -10.85 6.77
CA TRP A 167 2.65 -10.75 5.39
C TRP A 167 2.90 -9.36 4.81
N ALA A 168 2.56 -8.30 5.54
CA ALA A 168 2.80 -6.92 5.11
C ALA A 168 4.29 -6.65 4.88
N LEU A 169 5.17 -7.15 5.74
CA LEU A 169 6.63 -7.04 5.57
C LEU A 169 7.10 -7.68 4.25
N LYS A 170 6.72 -8.94 4.00
CA LYS A 170 7.07 -9.65 2.75
C LYS A 170 6.54 -8.95 1.51
N GLU A 171 5.28 -8.54 1.51
CA GLU A 171 4.68 -7.83 0.38
C GLU A 171 5.31 -6.45 0.16
N SER A 172 5.66 -5.73 1.23
CA SER A 172 6.35 -4.44 1.11
C SER A 172 7.71 -4.60 0.42
N PHE A 173 8.48 -5.63 0.77
CA PHE A 173 9.74 -5.97 0.10
C PHE A 173 9.54 -6.33 -1.38
N ILE A 174 8.62 -7.25 -1.69
CA ILE A 174 8.32 -7.64 -3.09
C ILE A 174 7.92 -6.43 -3.93
N LYS A 175 7.09 -5.54 -3.38
CA LYS A 175 6.65 -4.32 -4.07
C LYS A 175 7.79 -3.33 -4.31
N ALA A 176 8.77 -3.27 -3.40
CA ALA A 176 9.97 -2.47 -3.56
C ALA A 176 10.78 -2.97 -4.77
N ILE A 177 11.14 -4.26 -4.80
CA ILE A 177 11.96 -4.87 -5.85
C ILE A 177 11.22 -5.11 -7.18
N GLY A 178 9.88 -5.06 -7.19
CA GLY A 178 9.07 -5.15 -8.41
C GLY A 178 8.99 -6.53 -9.06
N THR A 179 9.29 -7.60 -8.31
CA THR A 179 9.29 -8.99 -8.82
C THR A 179 7.88 -9.55 -9.04
N GLY A 180 6.88 -9.06 -8.30
CA GLY A 180 5.49 -9.53 -8.37
C GLY A 180 5.33 -10.96 -7.83
N LEU A 181 4.30 -11.67 -8.27
CA LEU A 181 3.89 -12.99 -7.75
C LEU A 181 4.90 -14.14 -7.96
N GLY A 182 5.97 -13.92 -8.74
CA GLY A 182 6.95 -14.96 -9.06
C GLY A 182 8.06 -15.13 -8.01
N PHE A 183 8.08 -14.30 -6.98
CA PHE A 183 9.11 -14.36 -5.94
C PHE A 183 8.81 -15.45 -4.91
N ASN A 184 9.79 -16.31 -4.61
CA ASN A 184 9.63 -17.34 -3.58
C ASN A 184 9.74 -16.73 -2.18
N LEU A 185 8.61 -16.60 -1.49
CA LEU A 185 8.54 -16.03 -0.14
C LEU A 185 9.33 -16.79 0.93
N GLN A 186 9.68 -18.05 0.70
CA GLN A 186 10.52 -18.84 1.62
C GLN A 186 11.98 -18.37 1.65
N ARG A 187 12.43 -17.58 0.67
CA ARG A 187 13.80 -17.04 0.63
C ARG A 187 13.99 -15.89 1.61
N VAL A 188 12.90 -15.24 2.02
CA VAL A 188 12.92 -14.07 2.88
C VAL A 188 12.45 -14.48 4.27
N GLU A 189 13.19 -14.11 5.30
CA GLU A 189 12.83 -14.36 6.69
C GLU A 189 12.90 -13.05 7.47
N PHE A 190 11.82 -12.67 8.15
CA PHE A 190 11.79 -11.49 9.01
C PHE A 190 12.01 -11.83 10.48
N HIS A 191 12.84 -11.04 11.14
CA HIS A 191 13.12 -11.10 12.57
C HIS A 191 12.55 -9.84 13.23
N LEU A 192 11.43 -10.00 13.93
CA LEU A 192 10.70 -8.90 14.56
C LEU A 192 11.34 -8.48 15.90
N PRO A 193 11.33 -7.19 16.26
CA PRO A 193 11.72 -6.75 17.60
C PRO A 193 10.72 -7.24 18.65
N SER A 194 11.18 -7.36 19.90
CA SER A 194 10.32 -7.69 21.04
C SER A 194 9.35 -6.57 21.42
N GLU A 195 9.59 -5.35 20.93
CA GLU A 195 8.71 -4.20 21.17
C GLU A 195 7.37 -4.39 20.45
N PRO A 196 6.23 -4.17 21.14
CA PRO A 196 4.92 -4.27 20.51
C PRO A 196 4.69 -3.08 19.55
N LEU A 197 4.00 -3.37 18.44
CA LEU A 197 3.49 -2.33 17.56
C LEU A 197 2.41 -1.53 18.28
N THR A 198 2.48 -0.20 18.17
CA THR A 198 1.50 0.75 18.71
C THR A 198 1.15 1.77 17.63
N GLN A 199 -0.01 2.43 17.74
CA GLN A 199 -0.48 3.40 16.75
C GLN A 199 0.39 4.67 16.70
N ASP A 200 1.03 5.03 17.83
CA ASP A 200 1.75 6.30 17.97
C ASP A 200 3.25 6.19 17.67
N ARG A 201 3.75 5.00 17.30
CA ARG A 201 5.19 4.77 17.09
C ARG A 201 5.42 3.96 15.82
N VAL A 202 6.45 4.35 15.10
CA VAL A 202 6.98 3.58 13.96
C VAL A 202 8.17 2.77 14.46
N LEU A 203 8.12 1.45 14.27
CA LEU A 203 9.24 0.56 14.54
C LEU A 203 10.13 0.46 13.31
N HIS A 204 11.43 0.34 13.51
CA HIS A 204 12.43 0.23 12.44
C HIS A 204 13.54 -0.78 12.74
N GLN A 205 13.34 -1.63 13.75
CA GLN A 205 14.29 -2.62 14.23
C GLN A 205 14.07 -4.01 13.64
N THR A 206 13.04 -4.18 12.81
CA THR A 206 12.81 -5.44 12.09
C THR A 206 13.91 -5.67 11.07
N LYS A 207 14.53 -6.85 11.15
CA LYS A 207 15.60 -7.29 10.25
C LYS A 207 15.05 -8.26 9.23
N MET A 208 15.68 -8.30 8.07
CA MET A 208 15.36 -9.23 6.99
C MET A 208 16.59 -10.06 6.67
N HIS A 209 16.40 -11.36 6.51
CA HIS A 209 17.38 -12.27 5.93
C HIS A 209 16.90 -12.72 4.56
N LEU A 210 17.79 -12.72 3.57
CA LEU A 210 17.56 -13.26 2.24
C LEU A 210 18.52 -14.43 2.01
N ASP A 211 17.98 -15.62 1.76
CA ASP A 211 18.76 -16.85 1.61
C ASP A 211 19.77 -17.07 2.76
N GLU A 212 19.29 -16.86 4.00
CA GLU A 212 20.03 -16.98 5.27
C GLU A 212 21.03 -15.85 5.58
N GLU A 213 21.28 -14.92 4.65
CA GLU A 213 22.16 -13.76 4.86
C GLU A 213 21.37 -12.52 5.33
N GLU A 214 21.87 -11.80 6.35
CA GLU A 214 21.25 -10.56 6.84
C GLU A 214 21.42 -9.43 5.81
N GLU A 215 20.32 -8.80 5.43
CA GLU A 215 20.28 -7.73 4.43
C GLU A 215 20.31 -6.34 5.10
N GLU A 216 21.52 -5.86 5.43
CA GLU A 216 21.72 -4.60 6.16
C GLU A 216 21.32 -3.33 5.38
N ASP A 217 21.29 -3.40 4.05
CA ASP A 217 20.90 -2.28 3.18
C ASP A 217 19.38 -2.07 3.12
N TRP A 218 18.61 -3.02 3.66
CA TRP A 218 17.15 -2.95 3.75
C TRP A 218 16.68 -2.51 5.13
N VAL A 219 15.77 -1.55 5.15
CA VAL A 219 15.15 -1.03 6.37
C VAL A 219 13.64 -1.13 6.27
N PHE A 220 13.00 -1.56 7.35
CA PHE A 220 11.56 -1.78 7.40
C PHE A 220 10.92 -0.87 8.46
N GLU A 221 10.06 0.03 8.02
CA GLU A 221 9.24 0.84 8.92
C GLU A 221 7.88 0.16 9.12
N GLU A 222 7.53 -0.13 10.37
CA GLU A 222 6.27 -0.76 10.73
C GLU A 222 5.42 0.17 11.59
N SER A 223 4.13 0.26 11.28
CA SER A 223 3.19 1.10 12.05
C SER A 223 1.78 0.52 12.03
N LEU A 224 0.96 0.97 12.97
CA LEU A 224 -0.48 0.73 13.00
C LEU A 224 -1.21 2.02 12.62
N LEU A 225 -2.12 1.99 11.65
CA LEU A 225 -2.98 3.14 11.36
C LEU A 225 -4.19 3.21 12.31
N ASP A 226 -4.59 2.06 12.82
CA ASP A 226 -5.55 1.85 13.90
C ASP A 226 -5.32 0.45 14.50
N ALA A 227 -6.27 -0.03 15.32
CA ALA A 227 -6.15 -1.31 16.00
C ALA A 227 -5.99 -2.52 15.06
N ASP A 228 -6.50 -2.45 13.82
CA ASP A 228 -6.58 -3.60 12.92
C ASP A 228 -5.69 -3.46 11.68
N HIS A 229 -5.16 -2.28 11.36
CA HIS A 229 -4.44 -2.04 10.11
C HIS A 229 -2.93 -1.89 10.32
N HIS A 230 -2.19 -2.93 9.93
CA HIS A 230 -0.73 -2.97 9.93
C HIS A 230 -0.18 -2.43 8.62
N VAL A 231 0.79 -1.55 8.67
CA VAL A 231 1.50 -1.02 7.50
C VAL A 231 2.99 -1.31 7.63
N ALA A 232 3.58 -1.85 6.57
CA ALA A 232 5.01 -2.04 6.44
C ALA A 232 5.54 -1.24 5.23
N VAL A 233 6.64 -0.51 5.44
CA VAL A 233 7.38 0.16 4.38
C VAL A 233 8.79 -0.42 4.30
N ALA A 234 9.10 -1.08 3.19
CA ALA A 234 10.44 -1.53 2.86
C ALA A 234 11.21 -0.41 2.15
N LEU A 235 12.42 -0.13 2.62
CA LEU A 235 13.31 0.88 2.08
C LEU A 235 14.64 0.22 1.70
N GLY A 236 14.92 0.15 0.41
CA GLY A 236 16.11 -0.51 -0.13
C GLY A 236 17.20 0.48 -0.59
N PRO A 237 18.32 -0.04 -1.11
CA PRO A 237 19.33 0.77 -1.79
C PRO A 237 18.74 1.46 -3.04
N ALA A 238 19.43 2.48 -3.54
CA ALA A 238 19.09 3.09 -4.83
C ALA A 238 19.28 2.06 -5.97
N ASP A 239 18.51 2.17 -7.05
CA ASP A 239 18.80 1.38 -8.26
C ASP A 239 20.24 1.67 -8.73
N ASN A 240 20.97 0.62 -9.12
CA ASN A 240 22.40 0.59 -9.50
C ASN A 240 22.80 1.51 -10.68
N THR A 241 21.94 2.42 -11.14
CA THR A 241 22.22 3.36 -12.24
C THR A 241 22.92 4.65 -11.77
N CYS A 242 23.12 4.86 -10.47
CA CYS A 242 23.92 5.97 -9.96
C CYS A 242 24.67 5.57 -8.68
N PRO A 243 26.03 5.58 -8.67
CA PRO A 243 26.79 5.35 -7.46
C PRO A 243 26.67 6.58 -6.56
N ALA A 244 25.57 6.67 -5.81
CA ALA A 244 25.44 7.66 -4.75
C ALA A 244 26.29 7.21 -3.54
N PRO A 245 26.99 8.13 -2.85
CA PRO A 245 27.62 7.82 -1.58
C PRO A 245 26.55 7.28 -0.62
N ARG A 246 26.94 6.32 0.24
CA ARG A 246 26.10 5.76 1.32
C ARG A 246 25.24 6.89 1.92
N PRO A 247 23.90 6.78 1.90
CA PRO A 247 23.06 7.84 2.43
C PRO A 247 23.46 8.08 3.90
N PRO A 248 23.60 9.34 4.33
CA PRO A 248 23.88 9.65 5.71
C PRO A 248 22.73 9.12 6.57
N SER A 249 23.06 8.58 7.75
CA SER A 249 22.18 8.22 8.88
C SER A 249 20.67 8.27 8.59
N LEU A 250 20.04 7.09 8.63
CA LEU A 250 18.60 6.87 8.56
C LEU A 250 17.80 8.09 9.03
N LEU A 251 17.09 8.73 8.09
CA LEU A 251 16.11 9.75 8.44
C LEU A 251 15.17 9.16 9.50
N PRO A 252 14.72 9.97 10.48
CA PRO A 252 13.84 9.48 11.52
C PRO A 252 12.59 8.84 10.89
N PRO A 253 12.09 7.74 11.47
CA PRO A 253 10.92 7.04 10.96
C PRO A 253 9.76 8.00 10.71
N THR A 254 9.17 7.95 9.53
CA THR A 254 8.11 8.87 9.15
C THR A 254 6.74 8.28 9.46
N THR A 255 5.94 8.97 10.27
CA THR A 255 4.55 8.56 10.54
C THR A 255 3.64 8.84 9.35
N PHE A 256 2.66 7.98 9.11
CA PHE A 256 1.65 8.20 8.08
C PHE A 256 0.78 9.43 8.40
N THR A 257 0.67 10.34 7.43
CA THR A 257 -0.32 11.42 7.47
C THR A 257 -1.61 10.92 6.85
N VAL A 258 -2.69 10.86 7.64
CA VAL A 258 -4.02 10.49 7.13
C VAL A 258 -4.70 11.70 6.51
N LEU A 259 -4.91 11.68 5.21
CA LEU A 259 -5.50 12.77 4.43
C LEU A 259 -7.03 12.68 4.44
N SER A 260 -7.67 13.83 4.53
CA SER A 260 -9.08 14.03 4.18
C SER A 260 -9.28 14.08 2.67
N PHE A 261 -10.52 13.93 2.20
CA PHE A 261 -10.82 14.03 0.77
C PHE A 261 -10.46 15.43 0.22
N ARG A 262 -10.74 16.49 0.97
CA ARG A 262 -10.42 17.87 0.58
C ARG A 262 -8.93 18.06 0.37
N GLU A 263 -8.11 17.57 1.30
CA GLU A 263 -6.65 17.60 1.14
C GLU A 263 -6.23 16.76 -0.07
N LEU A 264 -6.77 15.56 -0.23
CA LEU A 264 -6.42 14.65 -1.33
C LEU A 264 -6.61 15.30 -2.72
N ILE A 265 -7.59 16.20 -2.87
CA ILE A 265 -7.91 16.87 -4.14
C ILE A 265 -7.47 18.34 -4.20
N ASP A 266 -6.70 18.84 -3.22
CA ASP A 266 -6.39 20.28 -3.10
C ASP A 266 -5.70 20.86 -4.35
N SER A 267 -4.79 20.08 -4.95
CA SER A 267 -4.10 20.43 -6.21
C SER A 267 -4.73 19.81 -7.46
N ALA A 268 -5.92 19.21 -7.36
CA ALA A 268 -6.50 18.44 -8.44
C ALA A 268 -7.18 19.31 -9.50
N SER A 269 -6.90 19.02 -10.78
CA SER A 269 -7.55 19.67 -11.92
C SER A 269 -8.30 18.64 -12.77
N PRO A 270 -9.54 18.93 -13.21
CA PRO A 270 -10.26 18.08 -14.15
C PRO A 270 -9.49 17.85 -15.45
N LEU A 271 -9.40 16.59 -15.88
CA LEU A 271 -8.80 16.14 -17.15
C LEU A 271 -9.85 15.82 -18.21
N THR A 272 -11.08 15.55 -17.77
CA THR A 272 -12.19 15.14 -18.62
C THR A 272 -13.46 15.89 -18.25
N ASP A 273 -14.40 15.92 -19.19
CA ASP A 273 -15.74 16.43 -18.96
C ASP A 273 -16.49 15.57 -17.95
N GLU A 274 -17.48 16.18 -17.31
CA GLU A 274 -18.34 15.47 -16.39
C GLU A 274 -19.19 14.43 -17.12
N ASP A 275 -19.29 13.25 -16.52
CA ASP A 275 -20.08 12.14 -17.02
C ASP A 275 -21.06 11.71 -15.94
N PRO A 276 -22.32 12.21 -15.98
CA PRO A 276 -23.31 11.92 -14.96
C PRO A 276 -23.58 10.43 -14.76
N THR A 277 -23.44 9.62 -15.83
CA THR A 277 -23.73 8.18 -15.79
C THR A 277 -22.76 7.43 -14.87
N TYR A 278 -21.57 8.00 -14.64
CA TYR A 278 -20.56 7.42 -13.77
C TYR A 278 -21.00 7.39 -12.30
N TRP A 279 -21.78 8.38 -11.86
CA TRP A 279 -22.37 8.41 -10.52
C TRP A 279 -23.47 7.36 -10.38
N ASP A 280 -24.36 7.26 -11.38
CA ASP A 280 -25.47 6.31 -11.33
C ASP A 280 -24.94 4.87 -11.29
N SER A 281 -23.91 4.57 -12.08
CA SER A 281 -23.20 3.29 -12.03
C SER A 281 -22.58 3.01 -10.66
N PHE A 282 -21.91 3.99 -10.05
CA PHE A 282 -21.29 3.83 -8.73
C PHE A 282 -22.34 3.62 -7.63
N LYS A 283 -23.40 4.42 -7.62
CA LYS A 283 -24.46 4.38 -6.61
C LYS A 283 -25.20 3.03 -6.57
N MET A 284 -25.28 2.34 -7.72
CA MET A 284 -25.89 1.01 -7.80
C MET A 284 -25.01 -0.12 -7.25
N LYS A 285 -23.72 0.11 -7.00
CA LYS A 285 -22.80 -0.93 -6.51
C LYS A 285 -23.11 -1.24 -5.04
N ALA A 286 -23.09 -2.53 -4.69
CA ALA A 286 -23.09 -2.94 -3.29
C ALA A 286 -21.76 -2.53 -2.62
N GLU A 287 -21.80 -2.23 -1.32
CA GLU A 287 -20.60 -1.78 -0.60
C GLU A 287 -19.52 -2.88 -0.52
N ALA A 288 -19.94 -4.12 -0.22
CA ALA A 288 -19.07 -5.27 -0.06
C ALA A 288 -19.82 -6.57 -0.39
N PRO A 289 -19.12 -7.70 -0.63
CA PRO A 289 -19.77 -9.01 -0.73
C PRO A 289 -20.53 -9.34 0.56
N GLN A 290 -21.74 -9.87 0.43
CA GLN A 290 -22.46 -10.46 1.57
C GLN A 290 -21.75 -11.77 1.93
N ARG A 291 -21.09 -11.83 3.10
CA ARG A 291 -20.60 -13.12 3.64
C ARG A 291 -21.81 -13.98 3.95
N GLN A 292 -21.85 -15.23 3.46
CA GLN A 292 -22.81 -16.23 3.92
C GLN A 292 -22.66 -16.33 5.43
N LYS A 293 -23.68 -15.89 6.18
CA LYS A 293 -23.79 -16.23 7.59
C LYS A 293 -24.15 -17.70 7.62
N ASP A 294 -23.27 -18.53 8.18
CA ASP A 294 -23.62 -19.92 8.48
C ASP A 294 -24.87 -19.91 9.36
N THR A 295 -25.95 -20.46 8.82
CA THR A 295 -27.13 -20.88 9.57
C THR A 295 -26.72 -22.04 10.48
N HIS A 296 -26.13 -21.73 11.62
CA HIS A 296 -26.23 -22.61 12.78
C HIS A 296 -27.54 -22.28 13.50
N THR A 297 -28.63 -22.83 12.96
CA THR A 297 -29.83 -23.10 13.75
C THR A 297 -29.43 -24.04 14.88
N SER A 298 -29.58 -23.55 16.11
CA SER A 298 -29.58 -24.35 17.32
C SER A 298 -30.61 -25.47 17.22
N THR A 299 -30.15 -26.69 17.40
CA THR A 299 -30.92 -27.81 17.96
C THR A 299 -29.98 -28.65 18.79
#